data_AF-A0A5B9Y613-F1
#
_entry.id   AF-A0A5B9Y613-F1
#
_cell.length_a   1.000
_cell.length_b   1.000
_cell.length_c   1.000
_cell.angle_alpha   90.00
_cell.angle_beta   90.00
_cell.angle_gamma   90.00
#
_symmetry.space_group_name_H-M   'P 1'
#
loop_
_entity.id
_entity.type
_entity.pdbx_description
1 polymer ?
#
loop_
_entity_poly.entity_id
_entity_poly.type
_entity_poly.pdbx_seq_one_letter_code
_entity_poly.pdbx_strand_id
1 'polypeptide(L)'
;MMKKWLKMLFLTNINVIPLVNLYGGNFDLSESENNTRNFLEDNEFDMYFKIDLSQTKNVEKFVQENYKQIIEENLSDYDLHVNEIKKLNFKLLEVENFTMTVEITDVPGSFNLGKKIIKSFDLYLYNYDNVDLIQEALANEVKLELSHTKDVHNNIHESIKEKFNRICSNFIYLNGEEEFFDYLDFHEHPNDNELKADFLGSSNISFKIETK
;
A
#
# COMPACT_ATOMS: atom_id res chain seq x y z
N MET A 1 -6.35 -13.31 4.94
CA MET A 1 -6.37 -12.36 6.08
C MET A 1 -5.91 -10.97 5.61
N MET A 2 -4.82 -10.88 4.83
CA MET A 2 -4.33 -9.67 4.15
C MET A 2 -5.37 -8.93 3.28
N LYS A 3 -6.19 -9.65 2.50
CA LYS A 3 -7.29 -9.09 1.69
C LYS A 3 -8.32 -8.26 2.50
N LYS A 4 -8.54 -8.57 3.79
CA LYS A 4 -9.46 -7.82 4.66
C LYS A 4 -8.82 -6.53 5.20
N TRP A 5 -7.52 -6.56 5.49
CA TRP A 5 -6.77 -5.38 5.96
C TRP A 5 -6.57 -4.35 4.86
N LEU A 6 -6.23 -4.78 3.65
CA LEU A 6 -6.21 -3.93 2.46
C LEU A 6 -7.58 -3.31 2.21
N LYS A 7 -8.66 -4.11 2.21
CA LYS A 7 -10.03 -3.59 2.13
C LYS A 7 -10.36 -2.57 3.23
N MET A 8 -9.87 -2.74 4.47
CA MET A 8 -10.04 -1.74 5.54
C MET A 8 -9.21 -0.45 5.31
N LEU A 9 -7.96 -0.56 4.88
CA LEU A 9 -7.10 0.59 4.53
C LEU A 9 -7.69 1.43 3.40
N PHE A 10 -8.38 0.76 2.46
CA PHE A 10 -9.03 1.40 1.33
C PHE A 10 -10.42 1.97 1.67
N LEU A 11 -11.25 1.24 2.43
CA LEU A 11 -12.57 1.70 2.91
C LEU A 11 -12.51 2.96 3.77
N THR A 12 -11.37 3.18 4.42
CA THR A 12 -11.16 4.34 5.30
C THR A 12 -10.80 5.61 4.54
N ASN A 13 -10.71 5.57 3.20
CA ASN A 13 -10.42 6.75 2.38
C ASN A 13 -9.24 7.52 2.96
N ILE A 14 -8.20 6.77 3.37
CA ILE A 14 -7.04 7.30 4.07
C ILE A 14 -6.29 8.15 3.03
N ASN A 15 -6.67 9.42 2.92
CA ASN A 15 -5.65 10.45 3.07
C ASN A 15 -4.87 10.01 4.30
N VAL A 16 -3.61 9.61 4.12
CA VAL A 16 -2.73 9.25 5.23
C VAL A 16 -2.65 10.50 6.09
N ILE A 17 -3.54 10.59 7.07
CA ILE A 17 -3.56 11.63 8.06
C ILE A 17 -2.51 11.17 9.06
N PRO A 18 -1.41 11.91 9.23
CA PRO A 18 -0.38 11.55 10.20
C PRO A 18 -1.02 11.25 11.55
N LEU A 19 -0.56 10.19 12.23
CA LEU A 19 -1.05 9.77 13.55
C LEU A 19 -1.13 10.93 14.56
N VAL A 20 -0.26 11.93 14.39
CA VAL A 20 -0.22 13.21 15.12
C VAL A 20 -1.58 13.93 15.16
N ASN A 21 -2.40 13.81 14.12
CA ASN A 21 -3.72 14.46 14.07
C ASN A 21 -4.84 13.65 14.76
N LEU A 22 -4.65 12.35 15.01
CA LEU A 22 -5.62 11.49 15.70
C LEU A 22 -5.39 11.46 17.23
N TYR A 23 -4.14 11.61 17.66
CA TYR A 23 -3.77 11.70 19.07
C TYR A 23 -3.17 13.07 19.35
N GLY A 24 -4.02 14.07 19.56
CA GLY A 24 -3.64 15.42 19.99
C GLY A 24 -3.07 15.49 21.42
N GLY A 25 -2.19 14.57 21.78
CA GLY A 25 -1.45 14.58 23.02
C GLY A 25 -0.01 14.98 22.73
N ASN A 26 0.36 16.21 23.07
CA ASN A 26 1.77 16.58 23.20
C ASN A 26 2.37 15.71 24.32
N PHE A 27 3.05 14.62 23.96
CA PHE A 27 3.90 13.90 24.90
C PHE A 27 5.19 14.71 25.06
N ASP A 28 5.28 15.47 26.13
CA ASP A 28 6.52 16.11 26.59
C ASP A 28 7.51 15.00 26.99
N LEU A 29 8.37 14.57 26.07
CA LEU A 29 9.39 13.55 26.30
C LEU A 29 10.75 14.19 26.56
N SER A 30 10.93 14.75 27.75
CA SER A 30 12.24 15.09 28.29
C SER A 30 12.88 13.87 28.97
N GLU A 31 13.76 13.14 28.27
CA GLU A 31 14.99 12.46 28.77
C GLU A 31 15.56 11.53 27.67
N SER A 32 16.80 11.79 27.23
CA SER A 32 17.20 11.77 25.81
C SER A 32 18.10 10.62 25.33
N GLU A 33 18.08 9.44 25.96
CA GLU A 33 18.90 8.30 25.48
C GLU A 33 18.14 6.97 25.42
N ASN A 34 17.16 6.75 26.30
CA ASN A 34 16.34 5.53 26.28
C ASN A 34 15.11 5.63 25.37
N ASN A 35 14.60 6.84 25.10
CA ASN A 35 13.32 6.98 24.38
C ASN A 35 13.40 6.55 22.92
N THR A 36 14.42 6.96 22.18
CA THR A 36 14.57 6.59 20.76
C THR A 36 14.76 5.08 20.60
N ARG A 37 15.59 4.49 21.46
CA ARG A 37 15.83 3.06 21.45
C ARG A 37 14.60 2.26 21.87
N ASN A 38 13.95 2.62 22.98
CA ASN A 38 12.74 1.94 23.42
C ASN A 38 11.63 2.09 22.38
N PHE A 39 11.48 3.27 21.77
CA PHE A 39 10.53 3.47 20.69
C PHE A 39 10.79 2.50 19.53
N LEU A 40 12.04 2.39 19.07
CA LEU A 40 12.40 1.49 17.99
C LEU A 40 12.26 0.02 18.41
N GLU A 41 12.56 -0.36 19.65
CA GLU A 41 12.47 -1.76 20.10
C GLU A 41 11.02 -2.19 20.37
N ASP A 42 10.22 -1.35 21.02
CA ASP A 42 8.90 -1.69 21.58
C ASP A 42 7.74 -1.54 20.58
N ASN A 43 7.89 -0.75 19.51
CA ASN A 43 6.82 -0.52 18.54
C ASN A 43 6.97 -1.39 17.29
N GLU A 44 5.86 -1.93 16.79
CA GLU A 44 5.79 -2.52 15.45
C GLU A 44 5.50 -1.40 14.43
N PHE A 45 6.13 -1.47 13.26
CA PHE A 45 5.95 -0.46 12.22
C PHE A 45 5.54 -1.12 10.91
N ASP A 46 4.39 -0.68 10.42
CA ASP A 46 3.96 -0.88 9.04
C ASP A 46 4.44 0.32 8.23
N MET A 47 5.32 0.09 7.27
CA MET A 47 5.89 1.12 6.41
C MET A 47 5.16 1.19 5.07
N TYR A 48 4.60 2.34 4.75
CA TYR A 48 3.88 2.59 3.51
C TYR A 48 4.75 3.39 2.55
N PHE A 49 4.84 2.96 1.28
CA PHE A 49 5.63 3.70 0.30
C PHE A 49 5.04 3.60 -1.11
N LYS A 50 4.92 4.75 -1.78
CA LYS A 50 4.42 4.79 -3.14
C LYS A 50 5.52 4.39 -4.12
N ILE A 51 5.30 3.36 -4.94
CA ILE A 51 6.26 2.91 -5.95
C ILE A 51 6.04 3.63 -7.28
N ASP A 52 7.10 3.99 -7.99
CA ASP A 52 7.02 4.46 -9.37
C ASP A 52 7.05 3.25 -10.33
N LEU A 53 5.90 2.95 -10.94
CA LEU A 53 5.74 1.86 -11.90
C LEU A 53 6.58 2.05 -13.18
N SER A 54 6.96 3.30 -13.51
CA SER A 54 7.78 3.58 -14.69
C SER A 54 9.23 3.11 -14.51
N GLN A 55 9.68 2.92 -13.27
CA GLN A 55 11.09 2.72 -12.95
C GLN A 55 11.51 1.27 -12.69
N THR A 56 10.59 0.32 -12.43
CA THR A 56 11.05 -1.01 -12.01
C THR A 56 10.11 -2.17 -12.28
N LYS A 57 10.66 -3.24 -12.89
CA LYS A 57 10.07 -4.59 -12.91
C LYS A 57 10.51 -5.47 -11.72
N ASN A 58 11.43 -4.98 -10.87
CA ASN A 58 11.97 -5.72 -9.73
C ASN A 58 11.77 -4.92 -8.44
N VAL A 59 10.86 -5.41 -7.61
CA VAL A 59 10.43 -4.80 -6.35
C VAL A 59 11.54 -4.82 -5.30
N GLU A 60 12.26 -5.93 -5.18
CA GLU A 60 13.36 -6.07 -4.23
C GLU A 60 14.45 -5.04 -4.52
N LYS A 61 14.81 -4.88 -5.80
CA LYS A 61 15.77 -3.87 -6.25
C LYS A 61 15.29 -2.45 -5.94
N PHE A 62 14.00 -2.16 -6.16
CA PHE A 62 13.42 -0.87 -5.81
C PHE A 62 13.56 -0.57 -4.31
N VAL A 63 13.26 -1.54 -3.44
CA VAL A 63 13.44 -1.38 -1.99
C VAL A 63 14.92 -1.17 -1.65
N GLN A 64 15.84 -1.93 -2.25
CA GLN A 64 17.29 -1.76 -2.02
C GLN A 64 17.81 -0.37 -2.41
N GLU A 65 17.27 0.24 -3.46
CA GLU A 65 17.67 1.57 -3.92
C GLU A 65 17.03 2.69 -3.08
N ASN A 66 15.86 2.44 -2.46
CA ASN A 66 15.05 3.46 -1.79
C ASN A 66 14.88 3.28 -0.27
N TYR A 67 15.44 2.22 0.35
CA TYR A 67 15.15 1.86 1.76
C TYR A 67 15.34 3.01 2.75
N LYS A 68 16.34 3.87 2.55
CA LYS A 68 16.58 5.00 3.45
C LYS A 68 15.42 5.99 3.42
N GLN A 69 14.95 6.33 2.22
CA GLN A 69 13.81 7.21 2.04
C GLN A 69 12.54 6.59 2.64
N ILE A 70 12.32 5.29 2.41
CA ILE A 70 11.19 4.55 3.00
C ILE A 70 11.19 4.69 4.53
N ILE A 71 12.34 4.44 5.17
CA ILE A 71 12.47 4.51 6.64
C ILE A 71 12.28 5.95 7.13
N GLU A 72 12.94 6.92 6.49
CA GLU A 72 12.91 8.32 6.90
C GLU A 72 11.50 8.90 6.82
N GLU A 73 10.80 8.70 5.70
CA GLU A 73 9.43 9.19 5.53
C GLU A 73 8.49 8.55 6.56
N ASN A 74 8.52 7.22 6.69
CA ASN A 74 7.62 6.51 7.60
C ASN A 74 7.90 6.81 9.06
N LEU A 75 9.16 6.82 9.50
CA LEU A 75 9.48 7.11 10.90
C LEU A 75 9.25 8.58 11.27
N SER A 76 9.32 9.50 10.30
CA SER A 76 9.05 10.92 10.54
C SER A 76 7.59 11.26 10.77
N ASP A 77 6.66 10.36 10.40
CA ASP A 77 5.24 10.48 10.73
C ASP A 77 4.91 10.11 12.17
N TYR A 78 5.85 9.47 12.88
CA TYR A 78 5.75 9.19 14.31
C TYR A 78 6.41 10.29 15.13
N ASP A 79 6.17 10.33 16.44
CA ASP A 79 6.78 11.29 17.38
C ASP A 79 8.32 11.24 17.45
N LEU A 80 8.96 10.38 16.65
CA LEU A 80 10.39 10.44 16.43
C LEU A 80 10.74 11.67 15.59
N HIS A 81 11.11 12.74 16.26
CA HIS A 81 11.52 13.98 15.60
C HIS A 81 12.56 13.70 14.51
N VAL A 82 12.41 14.34 13.35
CA VAL A 82 13.35 14.26 12.20
C VAL A 82 14.82 14.44 12.62
N ASN A 83 15.08 15.22 13.67
CA ASN A 83 16.42 15.44 14.21
C ASN A 83 17.02 14.18 14.87
N GLU A 84 16.20 13.30 15.45
CA GLU A 84 16.62 12.02 15.99
C GLU A 84 16.94 11.03 14.88
N ILE A 85 16.11 10.96 13.83
CA ILE A 85 16.35 10.10 12.65
C ILE A 85 17.69 10.46 11.98
N LYS A 86 17.98 11.75 11.81
CA LYS A 86 19.23 12.24 11.19
C LYS A 86 20.51 11.89 11.95
N LYS A 87 20.39 11.50 13.22
CA LYS A 87 21.50 11.05 14.06
C LYS A 87 21.70 9.54 14.00
N LEU A 88 20.90 8.82 13.20
CA LEU A 88 20.97 7.38 12.99
C LEU A 88 21.51 7.05 11.61
N ASN A 89 22.24 5.94 11.53
CA ASN A 89 22.66 5.30 10.30
C ASN A 89 21.85 4.03 10.09
N PHE A 90 21.31 3.88 8.88
CA PHE A 90 20.57 2.72 8.44
C PHE A 90 21.39 1.89 7.47
N LYS A 91 21.48 0.59 7.71
CA LYS A 91 22.07 -0.39 6.81
C LYS A 91 21.06 -1.50 6.55
N LEU A 92 20.62 -1.59 5.30
CA LEU A 92 19.79 -2.69 4.84
C LEU A 92 20.55 -4.01 4.97
N LEU A 93 19.96 -4.98 5.66
CA LEU A 93 20.50 -6.33 5.80
C LEU A 93 19.83 -7.30 4.83
N GLU A 94 18.50 -7.22 4.72
CA GLU A 94 17.69 -8.18 3.97
C GLU A 94 16.35 -7.56 3.54
N VAL A 95 15.84 -8.05 2.41
CA VAL A 95 14.47 -7.81 1.93
C VAL A 95 13.89 -9.17 1.52
N GLU A 96 12.87 -9.63 2.22
CA GLU A 96 12.20 -10.91 1.90
C GLU A 96 10.70 -10.77 2.16
N ASN A 97 9.86 -11.20 1.20
CA ASN A 97 8.40 -11.25 1.36
C ASN A 97 7.76 -9.95 1.87
N PHE A 98 8.21 -8.80 1.36
CA PHE A 98 7.77 -7.47 1.81
C PHE A 98 8.14 -7.12 3.26
N THR A 99 9.08 -7.84 3.86
CA THR A 99 9.69 -7.46 5.13
C THR A 99 11.11 -6.96 4.87
N MET A 100 11.45 -5.83 5.46
CA MET A 100 12.77 -5.22 5.36
C MET A 100 13.47 -5.26 6.71
N THR A 101 14.62 -5.91 6.76
CA THR A 101 15.44 -5.99 7.98
C THR A 101 16.60 -5.01 7.89
N VAL A 102 16.70 -4.12 8.88
CA VAL A 102 17.64 -3.00 8.92
C VAL A 102 18.46 -3.04 10.20
N GLU A 103 19.77 -2.85 10.06
CA GLU A 103 20.65 -2.51 11.17
C GLU A 103 20.66 -0.99 11.35
N ILE A 104 20.30 -0.55 12.56
CA ILE A 104 20.24 0.86 12.97
C ILE A 104 21.35 1.11 13.98
N THR A 105 22.15 2.13 13.72
CA THR A 105 23.30 2.51 14.55
C THR A 105 23.35 4.01 14.76
N ASP A 106 24.05 4.47 15.79
CA ASP A 106 24.35 5.89 15.94
C ASP A 106 25.32 6.37 14.84
N VAL A 107 25.06 7.56 14.31
CA VAL A 107 26.06 8.32 13.54
C VAL A 107 27.27 8.60 14.44
N PRO A 108 28.51 8.60 13.92
CA PRO A 108 29.69 8.92 14.72
C PRO A 108 29.54 10.25 15.49
N GLY A 109 29.68 10.20 16.82
CA GLY A 109 29.53 11.36 17.71
C GLY A 109 28.09 11.58 18.22
N SER A 110 27.12 10.77 17.81
CA SER A 110 25.79 10.65 18.42
C SER A 110 25.76 9.49 19.42
N PHE A 111 24.84 9.55 20.39
CA PHE A 111 24.61 8.53 21.41
C PHE A 111 23.11 8.31 21.66
N ASN A 112 22.31 8.32 20.59
CA ASN A 112 20.86 8.18 20.69
C ASN A 112 20.40 6.75 20.97
N LEU A 113 21.13 5.73 20.50
CA LEU A 113 20.80 4.33 20.73
C LEU A 113 21.72 3.69 21.77
N GLY A 114 23.00 4.10 21.79
CA GLY A 114 24.05 3.54 22.65
C GLY A 114 24.51 2.13 22.25
N LYS A 115 23.68 1.38 21.52
CA LYS A 115 24.01 0.10 20.88
C LYS A 115 23.30 0.00 19.53
N LYS A 116 23.78 -0.92 18.69
CA LYS A 116 23.07 -1.26 17.46
C LYS A 116 21.74 -1.97 17.75
N ILE A 117 20.75 -1.67 16.91
CA ILE A 117 19.44 -2.33 16.88
C ILE A 117 19.31 -3.01 15.52
N ILE A 118 18.75 -4.21 15.49
CA ILE A 118 18.33 -4.87 14.25
C ILE A 118 16.82 -4.98 14.32
N LYS A 119 16.13 -4.42 13.33
CA LYS A 119 14.67 -4.42 13.29
C LYS A 119 14.16 -4.77 11.90
N SER A 120 13.07 -5.52 11.87
CA SER A 120 12.31 -5.84 10.67
C SER A 120 11.07 -4.96 10.62
N PHE A 121 10.75 -4.50 9.41
CA PHE A 121 9.61 -3.63 9.12
C PHE A 121 8.78 -4.29 8.01
N ASP A 122 7.47 -4.32 8.19
CA ASP A 122 6.56 -4.77 7.14
C ASP A 122 6.33 -3.63 6.16
N LEU A 123 6.50 -3.91 4.87
CA LEU A 123 6.41 -2.94 3.78
C LEU A 123 5.10 -3.09 3.02
N TYR A 124 4.42 -1.97 2.83
CA TYR A 124 3.23 -1.81 2.02
C TYR A 124 3.55 -0.86 0.86
N LEU A 125 3.99 -1.46 -0.24
CA LEU A 125 4.32 -0.81 -1.49
C LEU A 125 3.07 -0.69 -2.38
N TYR A 126 2.78 0.52 -2.85
CA TYR A 126 1.55 0.77 -3.61
C TYR A 126 1.72 1.78 -4.74
N ASN A 127 0.90 1.65 -5.79
CA ASN A 127 0.69 2.65 -6.83
C ASN A 127 -0.69 2.37 -7.42
N TYR A 128 -1.73 3.03 -6.92
CA TYR A 128 -3.13 2.77 -7.31
C TYR A 128 -3.85 4.02 -7.85
N ASP A 129 -3.11 5.06 -8.23
CA ASP A 129 -3.66 6.33 -8.73
C ASP A 129 -4.01 6.32 -10.23
N ASN A 130 -3.91 5.16 -10.89
CA ASN A 130 -4.12 5.00 -12.33
C ASN A 130 -5.49 4.41 -12.69
N VAL A 131 -6.53 4.66 -11.89
CA VAL A 131 -7.88 4.11 -12.12
C VAL A 131 -8.44 4.55 -13.47
N ASP A 132 -8.20 5.79 -13.89
CA ASP A 132 -8.67 6.29 -15.19
C ASP A 132 -8.05 5.51 -16.36
N LEU A 133 -6.76 5.13 -16.25
CA LEU A 133 -6.08 4.31 -17.26
C LEU A 133 -6.62 2.88 -17.28
N ILE A 134 -6.92 2.31 -16.10
CA ILE A 134 -7.62 1.02 -16.00
C ILE A 134 -8.98 1.11 -16.69
N GLN A 135 -9.75 2.17 -16.41
CA GLN A 135 -11.09 2.37 -16.97
C GLN A 135 -11.08 2.48 -18.49
N GLU A 136 -10.09 3.19 -19.06
CA GLU A 136 -9.88 3.27 -20.50
C GLU A 136 -9.52 1.92 -21.12
N ALA A 137 -8.58 1.18 -20.51
CA ALA A 137 -8.18 -0.14 -20.97
C ALA A 137 -9.33 -1.17 -20.93
N LEU A 138 -10.12 -1.15 -19.85
CA LEU A 138 -11.30 -2.02 -19.71
C LEU A 138 -12.33 -1.76 -20.80
N ALA A 139 -12.60 -0.50 -21.13
CA ALA A 139 -13.55 -0.13 -22.18
C ALA A 139 -13.15 -0.68 -23.57
N ASN A 140 -11.86 -0.91 -23.80
CA ASN A 140 -11.32 -1.40 -25.07
C ASN A 140 -11.17 -2.94 -25.11
N GLU A 141 -10.86 -3.57 -23.97
CA GLU A 141 -10.46 -5.00 -23.92
C GLU A 141 -11.49 -5.94 -23.27
N VAL A 142 -12.41 -5.39 -22.47
CA VAL A 142 -13.36 -6.17 -21.68
C VAL A 142 -14.79 -5.80 -22.05
N LYS A 143 -15.51 -6.79 -22.58
CA LYS A 143 -16.95 -6.73 -22.84
C LYS A 143 -17.61 -7.78 -21.96
N LEU A 144 -18.53 -7.35 -21.10
CA LEU A 144 -19.29 -8.27 -20.26
C LEU A 144 -20.51 -8.76 -21.04
N GLU A 145 -20.53 -10.05 -21.36
CA GLU A 145 -21.77 -10.72 -21.74
C GLU A 145 -22.46 -11.19 -20.45
N LEU A 146 -23.44 -10.42 -19.97
CA LEU A 146 -24.26 -10.84 -18.83
C LEU A 146 -25.51 -11.54 -19.36
N SER A 147 -25.68 -12.82 -19.03
CA SER A 147 -27.00 -13.46 -19.06
C SER A 147 -27.84 -12.88 -17.93
N HIS A 148 -29.16 -12.72 -18.11
CA HIS A 148 -30.12 -12.01 -17.24
C HIS A 148 -30.27 -12.49 -15.77
N THR A 149 -29.19 -12.73 -15.02
CA THR A 149 -29.23 -13.31 -13.68
C THR A 149 -28.70 -12.36 -12.62
N LYS A 150 -29.35 -12.40 -11.45
CA LYS A 150 -29.15 -11.50 -10.30
C LYS A 150 -27.80 -11.66 -9.57
N ASP A 151 -26.98 -12.65 -9.92
CA ASP A 151 -25.69 -12.91 -9.27
C ASP A 151 -24.54 -12.63 -10.24
N VAL A 152 -24.10 -11.37 -10.32
CA VAL A 152 -23.05 -10.96 -11.25
C VAL A 152 -21.70 -11.62 -10.91
N HIS A 153 -21.36 -11.75 -9.63
CA HIS A 153 -20.09 -12.37 -9.20
C HIS A 153 -19.92 -13.83 -9.64
N ASN A 154 -20.99 -14.63 -9.58
CA ASN A 154 -20.94 -16.06 -9.91
C ASN A 154 -21.08 -16.33 -11.42
N ASN A 155 -21.56 -15.36 -12.19
CA ASN A 155 -21.84 -15.50 -13.62
C ASN A 155 -20.82 -14.81 -14.52
N ILE A 156 -19.86 -14.06 -13.96
CA ILE A 156 -18.73 -13.53 -14.73
C ILE A 156 -17.77 -14.66 -15.07
N HIS A 157 -17.59 -14.88 -16.38
CA HIS A 157 -16.69 -15.89 -16.93
C HIS A 157 -15.24 -15.65 -16.48
N GLU A 158 -14.50 -16.71 -16.15
CA GLU A 158 -13.15 -16.62 -15.58
C GLU A 158 -12.18 -15.82 -16.46
N SER A 159 -12.30 -15.94 -17.78
CA SER A 159 -11.48 -15.16 -18.73
C SER A 159 -11.64 -13.64 -18.60
N ILE A 160 -12.77 -13.16 -18.07
CA ILE A 160 -12.99 -11.74 -17.80
C ILE A 160 -12.22 -11.32 -16.56
N LYS A 161 -12.23 -12.15 -15.52
CA LYS A 161 -11.46 -11.92 -14.29
C LYS A 161 -9.96 -11.88 -14.60
N GLU A 162 -9.48 -12.85 -15.37
CA GLU A 162 -8.07 -12.90 -15.83
C GLU A 162 -7.68 -11.64 -16.61
N LYS A 163 -8.54 -11.17 -17.52
CA LYS A 163 -8.32 -9.93 -18.27
C LYS A 163 -8.30 -8.71 -17.36
N PHE A 164 -9.25 -8.59 -16.44
CA PHE A 164 -9.32 -7.50 -15.47
C PHE A 164 -8.05 -7.47 -14.61
N ASN A 165 -7.68 -8.60 -14.02
CA ASN A 165 -6.47 -8.76 -13.22
C ASN A 165 -5.23 -8.34 -14.00
N ARG A 166 -5.07 -8.82 -15.24
CA ARG A 166 -3.95 -8.44 -16.11
C ARG A 166 -3.90 -6.94 -16.39
N ILE A 167 -5.05 -6.32 -16.69
CA ILE A 167 -5.13 -4.87 -16.93
C ILE A 167 -4.72 -4.12 -15.67
N CYS A 168 -5.27 -4.48 -14.51
CA CYS A 168 -4.89 -3.88 -13.23
C CYS A 168 -3.39 -4.02 -12.97
N SER A 169 -2.81 -5.23 -13.09
CA SER A 169 -1.37 -5.46 -12.89
C SER A 169 -0.46 -4.65 -13.83
N ASN A 170 -0.97 -4.13 -14.95
CA ASN A 170 -0.20 -3.25 -15.83
C ASN A 170 -0.18 -1.78 -15.38
N PHE A 171 -1.18 -1.35 -14.61
CA PHE A 171 -1.38 0.06 -14.27
C PHE A 171 -1.28 0.34 -12.78
N ILE A 172 -1.42 -0.69 -11.94
CA ILE A 172 -1.36 -0.56 -10.49
C ILE A 172 -0.45 -1.62 -9.88
N TYR A 173 0.10 -1.30 -8.71
CA TYR A 173 0.89 -2.21 -7.89
C TYR A 173 0.42 -2.17 -6.46
N LEU A 174 0.35 -3.34 -5.82
CA LEU A 174 0.00 -3.48 -4.42
C LEU A 174 0.60 -4.76 -3.84
N ASN A 175 1.80 -4.70 -3.24
CA ASN A 175 2.49 -5.85 -2.62
C ASN A 175 2.41 -7.17 -3.43
N GLY A 176 2.57 -7.10 -4.75
CA GLY A 176 2.50 -8.28 -5.62
C GLY A 176 1.13 -8.95 -5.69
N GLU A 177 0.05 -8.27 -5.30
CA GLU A 177 -1.32 -8.71 -5.54
C GLU A 177 -1.59 -8.83 -7.04
N GLU A 178 -2.26 -9.91 -7.43
CA GLU A 178 -2.62 -10.21 -8.82
C GLU A 178 -4.14 -10.47 -8.94
N GLU A 179 -4.83 -10.76 -7.84
CA GLU A 179 -6.25 -11.11 -7.81
C GLU A 179 -7.13 -9.87 -7.56
N PHE A 180 -6.91 -8.81 -8.33
CA PHE A 180 -7.61 -7.52 -8.17
C PHE A 180 -9.13 -7.61 -8.33
N PHE A 181 -9.64 -8.55 -9.13
CA PHE A 181 -11.06 -8.75 -9.37
C PHE A 181 -11.85 -9.03 -8.08
N ASP A 182 -11.22 -9.67 -7.09
CA ASP A 182 -11.84 -9.99 -5.79
C ASP A 182 -12.13 -8.74 -4.92
N TYR A 183 -11.61 -7.59 -5.33
CA TYR A 183 -11.83 -6.31 -4.67
C TYR A 183 -12.99 -5.52 -5.28
N LEU A 184 -13.60 -6.00 -6.37
CA LEU A 184 -14.79 -5.39 -6.93
C LEU A 184 -16.01 -5.68 -6.05
N ASP A 185 -16.79 -4.65 -5.75
CA ASP A 185 -18.10 -4.76 -5.12
C ASP A 185 -19.15 -4.15 -6.05
N PHE A 186 -19.93 -5.01 -6.72
CA PHE A 186 -20.88 -4.58 -7.75
C PHE A 186 -22.15 -4.02 -7.13
N HIS A 187 -22.59 -2.86 -7.62
CA HIS A 187 -23.86 -2.25 -7.25
C HIS A 187 -24.91 -2.50 -8.33
N GLU A 188 -26.14 -2.85 -7.94
CA GLU A 188 -27.27 -2.90 -8.88
C GLU A 188 -27.52 -1.50 -9.44
N HIS A 189 -27.39 -1.32 -10.77
CA HIS A 189 -27.65 -0.05 -11.44
C HIS A 189 -29.03 -0.04 -12.11
N PRO A 190 -29.76 1.09 -12.13
CA PRO A 190 -31.06 1.20 -12.81
C PRO A 190 -30.98 1.31 -14.34
N ASN A 191 -29.78 1.38 -14.95
CA ASN A 191 -29.59 1.57 -16.39
C ASN A 191 -29.11 0.29 -17.08
N ASP A 192 -29.74 -0.08 -18.19
CA ASP A 192 -29.66 -1.42 -18.80
C ASP A 192 -28.31 -1.82 -19.44
N ASN A 193 -27.32 -0.92 -19.57
CA ASN A 193 -26.11 -1.16 -20.37
C ASN A 193 -24.75 -0.97 -19.67
N GLU A 194 -24.73 -0.62 -18.37
CA GLU A 194 -23.48 -0.43 -17.63
C GLU A 194 -23.56 -1.06 -16.24
N LEU A 195 -22.49 -1.77 -15.85
CA LEU A 195 -22.31 -2.31 -14.52
C LEU A 195 -21.24 -1.49 -13.80
N LYS A 196 -21.55 -0.96 -12.61
CA LYS A 196 -20.55 -0.25 -11.79
C LYS A 196 -20.16 -1.07 -10.57
N ALA A 197 -18.91 -0.95 -10.19
CA ALA A 197 -18.36 -1.55 -9.00
C ALA A 197 -17.52 -0.54 -8.23
N ASP A 198 -17.59 -0.61 -6.90
CA ASP A 198 -16.54 -0.04 -6.07
C ASP A 198 -15.30 -0.91 -6.21
N PHE A 199 -14.15 -0.27 -6.34
CA PHE A 199 -12.84 -0.88 -6.48
C PHE A 199 -11.88 -0.21 -5.50
N LEU A 200 -11.20 -1.03 -4.69
CA LEU A 200 -10.25 -0.58 -3.66
C LEU A 200 -10.82 0.59 -2.83
N GLY A 201 -12.05 0.41 -2.33
CA GLY A 201 -12.65 1.18 -1.23
C GLY A 201 -13.01 2.65 -1.50
N SER A 202 -12.77 3.19 -2.69
CA SER A 202 -13.09 4.60 -2.99
C SER A 202 -13.21 4.94 -4.49
N SER A 203 -12.75 4.06 -5.37
CA SER A 203 -12.75 4.29 -6.81
C SER A 203 -13.88 3.53 -7.47
N ASN A 204 -14.54 4.14 -8.46
CA ASN A 204 -15.59 3.48 -9.22
C ASN A 204 -15.04 2.96 -10.55
N ILE A 205 -15.23 1.67 -10.82
CA ILE A 205 -14.97 1.08 -12.14
C ILE A 205 -16.31 0.73 -12.79
N SER A 206 -16.45 1.09 -14.07
CA SER A 206 -17.61 0.81 -14.89
C SER A 206 -17.28 -0.17 -16.01
N PHE A 207 -18.19 -1.09 -16.28
CA PHE A 207 -18.09 -2.08 -17.34
C PHE A 207 -19.23 -1.91 -18.32
N LYS A 208 -18.93 -1.96 -19.62
CA LYS A 208 -19.97 -1.98 -20.67
C LYS A 208 -20.55 -3.39 -20.77
N ILE A 209 -21.88 -3.47 -20.72
CA ILE A 209 -22.62 -4.70 -20.92
C ILE A 209 -23.02 -4.78 -22.39
N GLU A 210 -22.72 -5.90 -23.05
CA GLU A 210 -23.33 -6.22 -24.34
C GLU A 210 -24.56 -7.08 -24.10
N THR A 211 -25.74 -6.51 -24.36
CA THR A 211 -27.00 -7.25 -24.45
C THR A 211 -27.04 -7.95 -25.81
N LYS A 212 -27.15 -9.28 -25.80
CA LYS A 212 -27.43 -10.08 -27.01
C LYS A 212 -28.91 -10.08 -27.33
#